data_AF-A0A851IH10-F1
#
_entry.id   AF-A0A851IH10-F1
#
_cell.length_a   1.000
_cell.length_b   1.000
_cell.length_c   1.000
_cell.angle_alpha   90.00
_cell.angle_beta   90.00
_cell.angle_gamma   90.00
#
_symmetry.space_group_name_H-M   'P 1'
#
loop_
_entity.id
_entity.type
_entity.pdbx_description
1 polymer ?
#
loop_
_entity_poly.entity_id
_entity_poly.type
_entity_poly.pdbx_seq_one_letter_code
_entity_poly.pdbx_strand_id
1 'polypeptide(L)'
;MRIDRLKEYGAMLDEREDLRRRIARDERKLIELEGSIVSDSVKGTRSDGTYGSIRVSGLPDRDIEIVRERLRARKKKYTELLEKLDEGIDEVEEFISGLDSSMIRMILRMRYVDRETWEKISRRFGKSPDWSKVKIYRFFKEKTCM
;
A
#
# COMPACT_ATOMS: atom_id res chain seq x y z
N MET A 1 -21.69 -12.80 -5.36
CA MET A 1 -20.32 -12.58 -4.82
C MET A 1 -20.15 -13.35 -3.50
N ARG A 2 -18.97 -13.94 -3.25
CA ARG A 2 -18.66 -14.65 -1.98
C ARG A 2 -17.91 -13.72 -1.01
N ILE A 3 -17.91 -14.04 0.29
CA ILE A 3 -17.15 -13.30 1.30
C ILE A 3 -15.66 -13.15 0.94
N ASP A 4 -15.11 -14.10 0.20
CA ASP A 4 -13.69 -14.08 -0.17
C ASP A 4 -13.34 -12.95 -1.15
N ARG A 5 -14.27 -12.54 -2.02
CA ARG A 5 -14.08 -11.37 -2.89
C ARG A 5 -14.01 -10.07 -2.09
N LEU A 6 -14.83 -9.91 -1.05
CA LEU A 6 -14.74 -8.75 -0.15
C LEU A 6 -13.41 -8.70 0.60
N LYS A 7 -12.90 -9.87 1.01
CA LYS A 7 -11.58 -9.97 1.64
C LYS A 7 -10.46 -9.64 0.66
N GLU A 8 -10.55 -10.14 -0.57
CA GLU A 8 -9.61 -9.87 -1.66
C GLU A 8 -9.55 -8.36 -1.96
N TYR A 9 -10.70 -7.71 -2.12
CA TYR A 9 -10.79 -6.26 -2.26
C TYR A 9 -10.13 -5.52 -1.08
N GLY A 10 -10.43 -5.95 0.15
CA GLY A 10 -9.80 -5.40 1.35
C GLY A 10 -8.28 -5.51 1.35
N ALA A 11 -7.74 -6.65 0.91
CA ALA A 11 -6.31 -6.92 0.80
C ALA A 11 -5.64 -6.10 -0.31
N MET A 12 -6.30 -5.91 -1.46
CA MET A 12 -5.80 -5.04 -2.53
C MET A 12 -5.66 -3.58 -2.08
N LEU A 13 -6.61 -3.09 -1.29
CA LEU A 13 -6.52 -1.76 -0.67
C LEU A 13 -5.35 -1.65 0.32
N ASP A 14 -5.07 -2.71 1.09
CA ASP A 14 -3.89 -2.77 1.98
C ASP A 14 -2.58 -2.76 1.17
N GLU A 15 -2.52 -3.54 0.09
CA GLU A 15 -1.39 -3.58 -0.84
C GLU A 15 -1.12 -2.20 -1.46
N ARG A 16 -2.18 -1.49 -1.87
CA ARG A 16 -2.08 -0.12 -2.40
C ARG A 16 -1.40 0.81 -1.39
N GLU A 17 -1.83 0.78 -0.13
CA GLU A 17 -1.28 1.65 0.90
C GLU A 17 0.17 1.28 1.27
N ASP A 18 0.52 0.00 1.26
CA ASP A 18 1.91 -0.44 1.39
C ASP A 18 2.78 0.06 0.22
N LEU A 19 2.31 -0.08 -1.02
CA LEU A 19 3.02 0.41 -2.21
C LEU A 19 3.20 1.92 -2.17
N ARG A 20 2.16 2.68 -1.81
CA ARG A 20 2.25 4.13 -1.64
C ARG A 20 3.34 4.52 -0.64
N ARG A 21 3.40 3.86 0.53
CA ARG A 21 4.45 4.10 1.54
C ARG A 21 5.84 3.75 1.03
N ARG A 22 5.99 2.68 0.25
CA ARG A 22 7.27 2.28 -0.36
C ARG A 22 7.73 3.26 -1.44
N ILE A 23 6.82 3.74 -2.29
CA ILE A 23 7.11 4.78 -3.29
C ILE A 23 7.61 6.05 -2.59
N ALA A 24 6.89 6.54 -1.59
CA ALA A 24 7.29 7.73 -0.84
C ALA A 24 8.63 7.59 -0.11
N ARG A 25 9.04 6.35 0.23
CA ARG A 25 10.36 6.07 0.81
C ARG A 25 11.46 6.13 -0.26
N ASP A 26 11.23 5.52 -1.42
CA ASP A 26 12.19 5.55 -2.52
C ASP A 26 12.36 6.97 -3.08
N GLU A 27 11.29 7.76 -3.17
CA GLU A 27 11.35 9.17 -3.59
C GLU A 27 12.21 9.99 -2.63
N ARG A 28 12.02 9.82 -1.32
CA ARG A 28 12.88 10.46 -0.32
C ARG A 28 14.34 10.04 -0.44
N LYS A 29 14.60 8.75 -0.64
CA LYS A 29 15.96 8.23 -0.83
C LYS A 29 16.61 8.78 -2.11
N LEU A 30 15.83 8.94 -3.17
CA LEU A 30 16.32 9.50 -4.43
C LEU A 30 16.77 10.96 -4.25
N ILE A 31 15.96 11.77 -3.58
CA ILE A 31 16.30 13.17 -3.25
C ILE A 31 17.59 13.24 -2.42
N GLU A 32 17.74 12.36 -1.42
CA GLU A 32 18.93 12.29 -0.58
C GLU A 32 20.19 11.95 -1.39
N LEU A 33 20.11 10.95 -2.28
CA LEU A 33 21.23 10.54 -3.12
C LEU A 33 21.62 11.59 -4.15
N GLU A 34 20.64 12.21 -4.82
CA GLU A 34 20.85 13.28 -5.80
C GLU A 34 21.46 14.54 -5.16
N GLY A 35 21.19 14.79 -3.87
CA GLY A 35 21.80 15.86 -3.09
C GLY A 35 23.16 15.53 -2.47
N SER A 36 23.62 14.27 -2.54
CA SER A 36 24.85 13.82 -1.89
C SER A 36 26.05 13.88 -2.83
N ILE A 37 27.06 14.68 -2.47
CA ILE A 37 28.40 14.61 -3.09
C ILE A 37 29.20 13.59 -2.27
N VAL A 38 29.57 12.47 -2.88
CA VAL A 38 30.48 11.50 -2.24
C VAL A 38 31.90 11.94 -2.52
N SER A 39 32.67 12.24 -1.47
CA SER A 39 34.08 12.59 -1.61
C SER A 39 34.97 11.59 -0.89
N ASP A 40 35.86 10.95 -1.64
CA ASP A 40 36.90 10.07 -1.14
C ASP A 40 38.28 10.76 -1.23
N SER A 41 39.26 10.30 -0.47
CA SER A 41 40.63 10.82 -0.49
C SER A 41 41.64 9.72 -0.74
N VAL A 42 42.24 9.74 -1.92
CA VAL A 42 43.30 8.82 -2.33
C VAL A 42 44.68 9.48 -2.21
N LYS A 43 45.75 8.70 -2.10
CA LYS A 43 47.14 9.21 -2.14
C LYS A 43 47.67 9.14 -3.57
N GLY A 44 48.24 10.23 -4.07
CA GLY A 44 48.80 10.28 -5.42
C GLY A 44 49.55 11.58 -5.70
N THR A 45 50.10 11.66 -6.90
CA THR A 45 50.79 12.86 -7.39
C THR A 45 49.75 13.84 -7.93
N ARG A 46 49.72 15.04 -7.39
CA ARG A 46 48.82 16.13 -7.80
C ARG A 46 49.26 16.69 -9.15
N SER A 47 48.42 17.52 -9.77
CA SER A 47 48.71 18.21 -11.03
C SER A 47 49.93 19.13 -10.96
N ASP A 48 50.31 19.57 -9.76
CA ASP A 48 51.51 20.37 -9.49
C ASP A 48 52.79 19.51 -9.28
N GLY A 49 52.69 18.18 -9.38
CA GLY A 49 53.80 17.24 -9.17
C GLY A 49 54.04 16.83 -7.72
N THR A 50 53.28 17.37 -6.75
CA THR A 50 53.45 17.04 -5.33
C THR A 50 52.74 15.74 -4.97
N TYR A 51 53.43 14.81 -4.31
CA TYR A 51 52.79 13.60 -3.76
C TYR A 51 52.00 13.94 -2.49
N GLY A 52 50.71 13.64 -2.46
CA GLY A 52 49.85 13.99 -1.33
C GLY A 52 48.46 13.36 -1.41
N SER A 53 47.56 13.80 -0.53
CA SER A 53 46.15 13.42 -0.65
C SER A 53 45.50 14.18 -1.82
N ILE A 54 44.69 13.46 -2.59
CA ILE A 54 43.84 13.97 -3.68
C ILE A 54 42.40 13.66 -3.28
N ARG A 55 41.55 14.69 -3.23
CA ARG A 55 40.12 14.53 -3.00
C ARG A 55 39.44 14.22 -4.34
N VAL A 56 38.81 13.06 -4.43
CA VAL A 56 37.98 12.66 -5.57
C VAL A 56 36.52 12.82 -5.14
N SER A 57 35.75 13.64 -5.83
CA SER A 57 34.31 13.83 -5.56
C SER A 57 33.49 13.35 -6.75
N GLY A 58 32.44 12.57 -6.49
CA GLY A 58 31.51 12.07 -7.51
C GLY A 58 30.09 11.89 -6.97
N LEU A 59 29.12 11.83 -7.88
CA LEU A 59 27.75 11.41 -7.57
C LEU A 59 27.68 9.87 -7.56
N PRO A 60 26.87 9.26 -6.66
CA PRO A 60 26.69 7.82 -6.64
C PRO A 60 25.70 7.38 -7.75
N ASP A 61 26.09 7.54 -9.01
CA ASP A 61 25.23 7.36 -10.19
C ASP A 61 24.54 5.98 -10.21
N ARG A 62 25.26 4.92 -9.85
CA ARG A 62 24.74 3.55 -9.79
C ARG A 62 23.62 3.39 -8.77
N ASP A 63 23.76 3.98 -7.57
CA ASP A 63 22.75 3.86 -6.52
C ASP A 63 21.50 4.67 -6.88
N ILE A 64 21.68 5.82 -7.52
CA ILE A 64 20.60 6.64 -8.07
C ILE A 64 19.81 5.85 -9.11
N GLU A 65 20.49 5.20 -10.06
CA GLU A 65 19.84 4.37 -11.09
C GLU A 65 19.03 3.22 -10.50
N ILE A 66 19.61 2.47 -9.55
CA ILE A 66 18.91 1.35 -8.88
C ILE A 66 17.62 1.85 -8.18
N VAL A 67 17.69 2.99 -7.51
CA VAL A 67 16.52 3.57 -6.84
C VAL A 67 15.48 4.04 -7.87
N ARG A 68 15.90 4.66 -8.98
CA ARG A 68 15.01 5.10 -10.07
C ARG A 68 14.29 3.93 -10.73
N GLU A 69 15.00 2.84 -11.04
CA GLU A 69 14.38 1.64 -11.63
C GLU A 69 13.34 1.01 -10.71
N ARG A 70 13.70 0.85 -9.43
CA ARG A 70 12.77 0.35 -8.40
C ARG A 70 11.54 1.24 -8.26
N LEU A 71 11.74 2.55 -8.26
CA LEU A 71 10.66 3.53 -8.18
C LEU A 71 9.73 3.43 -9.40
N ARG A 72 10.29 3.34 -10.61
CA ARG A 72 9.51 3.14 -11.85
C ARG A 72 8.67 1.86 -11.79
N ALA A 73 9.27 0.74 -11.40
CA ALA A 73 8.57 -0.54 -11.27
C ALA A 73 7.42 -0.46 -10.25
N ARG A 74 7.65 0.19 -9.09
CA ARG A 74 6.60 0.37 -8.07
C ARG A 74 5.49 1.30 -8.52
N LYS A 75 5.80 2.39 -9.22
CA LYS A 75 4.79 3.30 -9.79
C LYS A 75 3.92 2.58 -10.81
N LYS A 76 4.51 1.77 -11.70
CA LYS A 76 3.77 0.94 -12.65
C LYS A 76 2.84 -0.06 -11.93
N LYS A 77 3.35 -0.79 -10.94
CA LYS A 77 2.51 -1.71 -10.15
C LYS A 77 1.38 -0.97 -9.43
N TYR A 78 1.65 0.23 -8.93
CA TYR A 78 0.65 1.06 -8.26
C TYR A 78 -0.47 1.48 -9.22
N THR A 79 -0.16 1.88 -10.45
CA THR A 79 -1.19 2.22 -11.45
C THR A 79 -2.01 1.00 -11.85
N GLU A 80 -1.38 -0.15 -12.10
CA GLU A 80 -2.08 -1.41 -12.41
C GLU A 80 -3.01 -1.84 -11.25
N LEU A 81 -2.63 -1.58 -10.00
CA LEU A 81 -3.46 -1.90 -8.84
C LEU A 81 -4.62 -0.92 -8.66
N LEU A 82 -4.45 0.35 -9.01
CA LEU A 82 -5.55 1.33 -9.00
C LEU A 82 -6.63 0.95 -10.00
N GLU A 83 -6.26 0.58 -11.23
CA GLU A 83 -7.20 0.13 -12.26
C GLU A 83 -8.04 -1.06 -11.76
N LYS A 84 -7.40 -2.07 -11.17
CA LYS A 84 -8.11 -3.23 -10.59
C LYS A 84 -9.00 -2.88 -9.40
N LEU A 85 -8.61 -1.87 -8.61
CA LEU A 85 -9.42 -1.42 -7.47
C LEU A 85 -10.65 -0.64 -7.93
N ASP A 86 -10.53 0.15 -9.00
CA ASP A 86 -11.65 0.85 -9.63
C ASP A 86 -12.62 -0.15 -10.27
N GLU A 87 -12.15 -1.20 -10.92
CA GLU A 87 -13.03 -2.28 -11.40
C GLU A 87 -13.72 -3.02 -10.24
N GLY A 88 -13.00 -3.26 -9.14
CA GLY A 88 -13.50 -4.01 -7.99
C GLY A 88 -14.51 -3.24 -7.12
N ILE A 89 -14.51 -1.90 -7.14
CA ILE A 89 -15.41 -1.12 -6.27
C ILE A 89 -16.87 -1.28 -6.68
N ASP A 90 -17.14 -1.30 -7.98
CA ASP A 90 -18.49 -1.47 -8.53
C ASP A 90 -19.04 -2.85 -8.15
N GLU A 91 -18.23 -3.91 -8.27
CA GLU A 91 -18.62 -5.28 -7.86
C GLU A 91 -18.98 -5.32 -6.36
N VAL A 92 -18.20 -4.63 -5.53
CA VAL A 92 -18.43 -4.57 -4.08
C VAL A 92 -19.71 -3.80 -3.73
N GLU A 93 -19.92 -2.63 -4.32
CA GLU A 93 -21.10 -1.80 -4.07
C GLU A 93 -22.39 -2.45 -4.59
N GLU A 94 -22.37 -3.07 -5.77
CA GLU A 94 -23.48 -3.84 -6.31
C GLU A 94 -23.83 -5.02 -5.40
N PHE A 95 -22.82 -5.79 -4.98
CA PHE A 95 -23.01 -6.91 -4.08
C PHE A 95 -23.65 -6.46 -2.76
N ILE A 96 -23.11 -5.42 -2.13
CA ILE A 96 -23.63 -4.91 -0.87
C ILE A 96 -25.05 -4.42 -1.07
N SER A 97 -25.32 -3.66 -2.14
CA SER A 97 -26.64 -3.08 -2.41
C SER A 97 -27.71 -4.14 -2.67
N GLY A 98 -27.35 -5.27 -3.27
CA GLY A 98 -28.23 -6.40 -3.55
C GLY A 98 -28.60 -7.28 -2.35
N LEU A 99 -28.01 -7.07 -1.16
CA LEU A 99 -28.38 -7.85 0.03
C LEU A 99 -29.71 -7.36 0.60
N ASP A 100 -30.63 -8.25 0.99
CA ASP A 100 -31.93 -7.84 1.54
C ASP A 100 -31.82 -7.10 2.88
N SER A 101 -30.92 -7.56 3.75
CA SER A 101 -30.80 -7.04 5.12
C SER A 101 -30.05 -5.72 5.18
N SER A 102 -30.77 -4.62 5.48
CA SER A 102 -30.18 -3.28 5.66
C SER A 102 -29.06 -3.23 6.70
N MET A 103 -29.20 -3.99 7.79
CA MET A 103 -28.17 -4.10 8.84
C MET A 103 -26.88 -4.74 8.32
N ILE A 104 -27.00 -5.82 7.54
CA ILE A 104 -25.83 -6.48 6.94
C ILE A 104 -25.15 -5.54 5.94
N ARG A 105 -25.93 -4.83 5.10
CA ARG A 105 -25.39 -3.80 4.20
C ARG A 105 -24.58 -2.76 4.96
N MET A 106 -25.16 -2.20 6.03
CA MET A 106 -24.50 -1.19 6.86
C MET A 106 -23.17 -1.71 7.43
N ILE A 107 -23.17 -2.91 8.02
CA ILE A 107 -21.96 -3.50 8.60
C ILE A 107 -20.88 -3.73 7.53
N LEU A 108 -21.26 -4.21 6.34
CA LEU A 108 -20.31 -4.45 5.25
C LEU A 108 -19.75 -3.15 4.67
N ARG A 109 -20.57 -2.10 4.48
CA ARG A 109 -20.07 -0.77 4.07
C ARG A 109 -19.06 -0.24 5.08
N MET A 110 -19.43 -0.25 6.36
CA MET A 110 -18.52 0.21 7.41
C MET A 110 -17.20 -0.59 7.41
N ARG A 111 -17.26 -1.90 7.15
CA ARG A 111 -16.07 -2.75 7.18
C ARG A 111 -15.17 -2.58 5.95
N TYR A 112 -15.74 -2.67 4.75
CA TYR A 112 -15.00 -2.83 3.50
C TYR A 112 -14.88 -1.53 2.70
N VAL A 113 -15.83 -0.60 2.85
CA VAL A 113 -15.81 0.72 2.22
C VAL A 113 -15.19 1.75 3.18
N ASP A 114 -15.75 1.91 4.38
CA ASP A 114 -15.28 2.90 5.37
C ASP A 114 -14.06 2.44 6.18
N ARG A 115 -13.63 1.18 6.00
CA ARG A 115 -12.43 0.59 6.61
C ARG A 115 -12.44 0.59 8.15
N GLU A 116 -13.62 0.53 8.76
CA GLU A 116 -13.75 0.48 10.21
C GLU A 116 -13.36 -0.90 10.77
N THR A 117 -12.84 -0.90 12.00
CA THR A 117 -12.57 -2.15 12.74
C THR A 117 -13.88 -2.78 13.20
N TRP A 118 -13.91 -4.11 13.32
CA TRP A 118 -15.07 -4.82 13.86
C TRP A 118 -15.51 -4.27 15.22
N GLU A 119 -14.56 -3.90 16.07
CA GLU A 119 -14.86 -3.27 17.36
C GLU A 119 -15.60 -1.94 17.20
N LYS A 120 -15.13 -1.05 16.33
CA LYS A 120 -15.76 0.27 16.10
C LYS A 120 -17.18 0.10 15.56
N ILE A 121 -17.35 -0.84 14.62
CA ILE A 121 -18.66 -1.20 14.07
C ILE A 121 -19.57 -1.68 15.19
N SER A 122 -19.15 -2.68 15.98
CA SER A 122 -19.95 -3.23 17.07
C SER A 122 -20.32 -2.19 18.12
N ARG A 123 -19.40 -1.29 18.47
CA ARG A 123 -19.65 -0.17 19.40
C ARG A 123 -20.73 0.77 18.85
N ARG A 124 -20.75 1.06 17.55
CA ARG A 124 -21.81 1.89 16.92
C ARG A 124 -23.21 1.28 17.10
N PHE A 125 -23.31 -0.04 17.16
CA PHE A 125 -24.57 -0.75 17.41
C PHE A 125 -24.86 -0.99 18.91
N GLY A 126 -24.02 -0.49 19.82
CA GLY A 126 -24.14 -0.75 21.26
C GLY A 126 -23.99 -2.23 21.62
N LYS A 127 -23.12 -2.96 20.90
CA LYS A 127 -22.91 -4.41 21.07
C LYS A 127 -21.49 -4.73 21.52
N SER A 128 -21.29 -6.00 21.91
CA SER A 128 -19.97 -6.52 22.27
C SER A 128 -18.99 -6.42 21.09
N PRO A 129 -17.67 -6.26 21.34
CA PRO A 129 -16.69 -5.96 20.29
C PRO A 129 -16.73 -6.89 19.06
N ASP A 130 -16.97 -8.19 19.27
CA ASP A 130 -17.00 -9.20 18.20
C ASP A 130 -18.38 -9.42 17.55
N TRP A 131 -19.44 -8.76 18.05
CA TRP A 131 -20.81 -9.03 17.60
C TRP A 131 -20.96 -8.88 16.08
N SER A 132 -20.43 -7.79 15.52
CA SER A 132 -20.52 -7.52 14.07
C SER A 132 -19.79 -8.58 13.24
N LYS A 133 -18.60 -9.00 13.67
CA LYS A 133 -17.81 -10.07 13.04
C LYS A 133 -18.56 -11.40 13.05
N VAL A 134 -19.09 -11.79 14.20
CA VAL A 134 -19.86 -13.05 14.35
C VAL A 134 -21.15 -13.00 13.53
N LYS A 135 -21.85 -11.85 13.51
CA LYS A 135 -23.08 -11.66 12.74
C LYS A 135 -22.83 -11.86 11.24
N ILE A 136 -21.79 -11.24 10.69
CA ILE A 136 -21.39 -11.40 9.29
C ILE A 136 -20.95 -12.83 8.98
N TYR A 137 -20.15 -13.45 9.85
CA TYR A 137 -19.73 -14.84 9.68
C TYR A 137 -20.92 -15.80 9.58
N ARG A 138 -21.92 -15.66 10.46
CA ARG A 138 -23.15 -16.48 10.44
C ARG A 138 -23.96 -16.27 9.15
N PHE A 139 -24.14 -15.01 8.75
CA PHE A 139 -24.84 -14.66 7.51
C PHE A 139 -24.22 -15.36 6.29
N PHE A 140 -22.90 -15.31 6.14
CA PHE A 140 -22.23 -15.97 5.02
C PHE A 140 -22.22 -17.48 5.12
N LYS A 141 -22.17 -18.04 6.34
CA LYS A 141 -22.27 -19.50 6.56
C LYS A 141 -23.64 -20.02 6.11
N GLU A 142 -24.72 -19.34 6.49
CA GLU A 142 -26.09 -19.70 6.11
C GLU A 142 -26.31 -19.64 4.60
N LYS A 143 -25.73 -18.65 3.92
CA LYS A 143 -25.81 -18.49 2.45
C LYS A 143 -24.93 -19.46 1.64
N THR A 144 -23.97 -20.13 2.28
CA THR A 144 -23.10 -21.12 1.62
C THR A 144 -23.67 -22.54 1.72
N CYS A 145 -24.62 -22.78 2.64
CA CYS A 145 -25.31 -24.06 2.83
C CYS A 145 -26.65 -24.17 2.08
N MET A 146 -26.99 -23.18 1.23
CA MET A 146 -28.04 -23.25 0.21
C MET A 146 -27.39 -23.29 -1.16
#